data_AF-A0A956KNN8-F1
#
_entry.id   AF-A0A956KNN8-F1
#
_cell.length_a   1.000
_cell.length_b   1.000
_cell.length_c   1.000
_cell.angle_alpha   90.00
_cell.angle_beta   90.00
_cell.angle_gamma   90.00
#
_symmetry.space_group_name_H-M   'P 1'
#
loop_
_entity.id
_entity.type
_entity.pdbx_description
1 polymer ?
#
loop_
_entity_poly.entity_id
_entity_poly.type
_entity_poly.pdbx_seq_one_letter_code
_entity_poly.pdbx_strand_id
1 'polypeptide(L)'
;MRGLALLLALLTALFPLAALFGPGVGALESLYDVGHWFTALWIGVATTWTLAVSWLTGELIFRGADQRFAVAFARNGKDGDDWANDHWLETRLSVGKRDLGCAVVLFLAFTPSLIALAVHSPKPGLALSMAILGHALVLALLRWESRHRPLLRSSDEVHATLRSRLPVLSRRLEDPRWREILAGYDDIRGHWVAAVMMGVTLIFYLLGAFVLQPWREGALVAVFPALGYVLILATLFALVLPGLSFLLDGFRVPTLLAMAVVMLPLQLLFPQDNLFEVTRPGISQTLEPATAAQRRLGDEAEPVLVVVASSGGGGQAAVWTSQVFAGLADDGEWGPRVLDSIAAVSTVSGGSVGAMYWVDGYGPDGPPIAAHRRQIEAAAAGPALEAMSWGVVYP
;
A
#
# COMPACT_ATOMS: atom_id res chain seq x y z
N MET A 1 -17.54 -21.16 3.33
CA MET A 1 -16.14 -20.75 3.10
C MET A 1 -15.74 -20.61 1.63
N ARG A 2 -16.15 -21.52 0.71
CA ARG A 2 -15.89 -21.38 -0.75
C ARG A 2 -16.32 -20.03 -1.34
N GLY A 3 -17.45 -19.48 -0.89
CA GLY A 3 -17.90 -18.15 -1.31
C GLY A 3 -17.04 -17.01 -0.77
N LEU A 4 -16.42 -17.15 0.41
CA LEU A 4 -15.67 -16.07 1.05
C LEU A 4 -14.30 -15.86 0.41
N ALA A 5 -13.58 -16.93 0.08
CA ALA A 5 -12.30 -16.81 -0.63
C ALA A 5 -12.49 -16.29 -2.07
N LEU A 6 -13.54 -16.73 -2.75
CA LEU A 6 -13.88 -16.23 -4.08
C LEU A 6 -14.34 -14.77 -4.03
N LEU A 7 -15.12 -14.39 -3.01
CA LEU A 7 -15.54 -13.02 -2.76
C LEU A 7 -14.35 -12.13 -2.40
N LEU A 8 -13.41 -12.59 -1.56
CA LEU A 8 -12.20 -11.85 -1.23
C LEU A 8 -11.35 -11.65 -2.48
N ALA A 9 -11.09 -12.70 -3.27
CA ALA A 9 -10.35 -12.58 -4.54
C ALA A 9 -11.06 -11.69 -5.57
N LEU A 10 -12.40 -11.78 -5.67
CA LEU A 10 -13.20 -10.86 -6.47
C LEU A 10 -13.11 -9.44 -5.94
N LEU A 11 -13.13 -9.22 -4.63
CA LEU A 11 -12.97 -7.90 -4.04
C LEU A 11 -11.56 -7.36 -4.29
N THR A 12 -10.48 -8.15 -4.15
CA THR A 12 -9.12 -7.69 -4.48
C THR A 12 -8.93 -7.41 -5.98
N ALA A 13 -9.62 -8.13 -6.86
CA ALA A 13 -9.54 -7.92 -8.31
C ALA A 13 -10.47 -6.80 -8.81
N LEU A 14 -11.69 -6.72 -8.25
CA LEU A 14 -12.72 -5.76 -8.64
C LEU A 14 -12.58 -4.43 -7.92
N PHE A 15 -12.03 -4.37 -6.70
CA PHE A 15 -11.86 -3.11 -5.98
C PHE A 15 -10.96 -2.13 -6.75
N PRO A 16 -9.82 -2.54 -7.33
CA PRO A 16 -9.02 -1.68 -8.18
C PRO A 16 -9.75 -1.31 -9.48
N LEU A 17 -10.48 -2.25 -10.10
CA LEU A 17 -11.29 -1.99 -11.29
C LEU A 17 -12.44 -1.00 -11.02
N ALA A 18 -13.12 -1.11 -9.89
CA ALA A 18 -14.19 -0.22 -9.47
C ALA A 18 -13.63 1.14 -9.05
N ALA A 19 -12.46 1.15 -8.42
CA ALA A 19 -11.74 2.36 -8.07
C ALA A 19 -11.18 3.09 -9.29
N LEU A 20 -11.09 2.48 -10.48
CA LEU A 20 -10.79 3.16 -11.75
C LEU A 20 -11.97 4.00 -12.31
N PHE A 21 -13.20 3.83 -11.80
CA PHE A 21 -14.39 4.51 -12.32
C PHE A 21 -15.11 5.39 -11.28
N GLY A 22 -14.47 5.68 -10.14
CA GLY A 22 -15.10 6.40 -9.03
C GLY A 22 -14.16 7.35 -8.26
N PRO A 23 -14.59 7.91 -7.12
CA PRO A 23 -13.75 8.81 -6.30
C PRO A 23 -12.47 8.13 -5.76
N GLY A 24 -12.35 6.81 -5.86
CA GLY A 24 -11.12 6.06 -5.60
C GLY A 24 -10.01 6.27 -6.63
N VAL A 25 -10.30 6.82 -7.82
CA VAL A 25 -9.29 7.08 -8.87
C VAL A 25 -8.22 8.00 -8.33
N GLY A 26 -8.58 9.12 -7.70
CA GLY A 26 -7.60 10.07 -7.17
C GLY A 26 -6.72 9.48 -6.05
N ALA A 27 -7.26 8.55 -5.25
CA ALA A 27 -6.48 7.83 -4.25
C ALA A 27 -5.53 6.82 -4.90
N LEU A 28 -5.98 6.11 -5.96
CA LEU A 28 -5.12 5.23 -6.75
C LEU A 28 -4.05 6.02 -7.49
N GLU A 29 -4.37 7.14 -8.13
CA GLU A 29 -3.40 8.02 -8.81
C GLU A 29 -2.30 8.47 -7.87
N SER A 30 -2.66 8.86 -6.64
CA SER A 30 -1.68 9.24 -5.62
C SER A 30 -0.91 8.03 -5.03
N LEU A 31 -1.47 6.82 -5.06
CA LEU A 31 -0.80 5.59 -4.64
C LEU A 31 0.14 5.02 -5.71
N TYR A 32 -0.19 5.27 -6.98
CA TYR A 32 0.45 4.74 -8.18
C TYR A 32 1.11 5.86 -9.00
N ASP A 33 1.68 6.90 -8.38
CA ASP A 33 2.55 7.81 -9.13
C ASP A 33 3.81 7.06 -9.59
N VAL A 34 3.70 6.44 -10.77
CA VAL A 34 4.70 5.59 -11.43
C VAL A 34 5.41 6.35 -12.54
N GLY A 35 5.76 7.61 -12.27
CA GLY A 35 6.62 8.41 -13.14
C GLY A 35 7.99 7.74 -13.41
N HIS A 36 8.46 6.89 -12.50
CA HIS A 36 9.74 6.20 -12.60
C HIS A 36 9.59 4.69 -12.86
N TRP A 37 10.38 4.14 -13.79
CA TRP A 37 10.37 2.71 -14.13
C TRP A 37 10.73 1.81 -12.93
N PHE A 38 11.51 2.35 -12.00
CA PHE A 38 11.89 1.66 -10.76
C PHE A 38 10.68 1.42 -9.85
N THR A 39 9.78 2.41 -9.76
CA THR A 39 8.51 2.32 -9.02
C THR A 39 7.68 1.16 -9.53
N ALA A 40 7.61 0.99 -10.86
CA ALA A 40 6.91 -0.12 -11.51
C ALA A 40 7.49 -1.49 -11.16
N LEU A 41 8.82 -1.63 -11.24
CA LEU A 41 9.53 -2.84 -10.85
C LEU A 41 9.24 -3.19 -9.39
N TRP A 42 9.33 -2.19 -8.51
CA TRP A 42 9.11 -2.37 -7.08
C TRP A 42 7.69 -2.80 -6.75
N ILE A 43 6.67 -2.16 -7.35
CA ILE A 43 5.27 -2.55 -7.18
C ILE A 43 5.08 -4.01 -7.59
N GLY A 44 5.67 -4.43 -8.72
CA GLY A 44 5.61 -5.83 -9.17
C GLY A 44 6.23 -6.81 -8.16
N VAL A 45 7.43 -6.49 -7.65
CA VAL A 45 8.12 -7.28 -6.63
C VAL A 45 7.31 -7.35 -5.33
N ALA A 46 6.96 -6.20 -4.77
CA ALA A 46 6.28 -6.08 -3.48
C ALA A 46 4.90 -6.75 -3.50
N THR A 47 4.13 -6.55 -4.57
CA THR A 47 2.81 -7.20 -4.72
C THR A 47 2.95 -8.72 -4.77
N THR A 48 3.88 -9.24 -5.58
CA THR A 48 4.10 -10.70 -5.67
C THR A 48 4.55 -11.28 -4.35
N TRP A 49 5.48 -10.59 -3.69
CA TRP A 49 6.01 -11.01 -2.41
C TRP A 49 4.92 -11.05 -1.35
N THR A 50 4.10 -10.00 -1.25
CA THR A 50 2.96 -9.92 -0.32
C THR A 50 1.98 -11.06 -0.54
N LEU A 51 1.65 -11.36 -1.80
CA LEU A 51 0.73 -12.44 -2.16
C LEU A 51 1.32 -13.82 -1.84
N ALA A 52 2.59 -14.04 -2.14
CA ALA A 52 3.29 -15.29 -1.82
C ALA A 52 3.32 -15.53 -0.30
N VAL A 53 3.61 -14.48 0.47
CA VAL A 53 3.57 -14.49 1.94
C VAL A 53 2.16 -14.80 2.45
N SER A 54 1.15 -14.11 1.93
CA SER A 54 -0.25 -14.28 2.35
C SER A 54 -0.76 -15.69 2.03
N TRP A 55 -0.35 -16.21 0.88
CA TRP A 55 -0.64 -17.59 0.49
C TRP A 55 -0.02 -18.59 1.45
N LEU A 56 1.30 -18.51 1.65
CA LEU A 56 2.05 -19.41 2.52
C LEU A 56 1.49 -19.41 3.95
N THR A 57 1.24 -18.22 4.49
CA THR A 57 0.70 -18.07 5.85
C THR A 57 -0.72 -18.61 5.95
N GLY A 58 -1.57 -18.37 4.95
CA GLY A 58 -2.89 -18.99 4.85
C GLY A 58 -2.81 -20.52 4.84
N GLU A 59 -1.92 -21.09 4.03
CA GLU A 59 -1.69 -22.54 3.97
C GLU A 59 -1.30 -23.11 5.34
N LEU A 60 -0.38 -22.47 6.06
CA LEU A 60 0.03 -22.88 7.41
C LEU A 60 -1.11 -22.79 8.44
N ILE A 61 -1.96 -21.76 8.33
CA ILE A 61 -3.14 -21.57 9.20
C ILE A 61 -4.25 -22.60 8.92
N PHE A 62 -4.37 -23.10 7.69
CA PHE A 62 -5.38 -24.10 7.37
C PHE A 62 -4.87 -25.54 7.53
N ARG A 63 -3.58 -25.77 7.35
CA ARG A 63 -2.94 -27.08 7.56
C ARG A 63 -2.90 -27.40 9.05
N GLY A 64 -3.56 -28.48 9.48
CA GLY A 64 -3.71 -28.81 10.91
C GLY A 64 -4.90 -28.15 11.61
N ALA A 65 -5.72 -27.36 10.91
CA ALA A 65 -6.81 -26.61 11.53
C ALA A 65 -7.89 -27.49 12.20
N ASP A 66 -8.12 -28.71 11.71
CA ASP A 66 -9.04 -29.67 12.34
C ASP A 66 -8.54 -30.16 13.70
N GLN A 67 -7.23 -30.41 13.83
CA GLN A 67 -6.59 -30.83 15.08
C GLN A 67 -6.56 -29.66 16.07
N ARG A 68 -6.32 -28.44 15.60
CA ARG A 68 -6.24 -27.23 16.43
C ARG A 68 -7.59 -26.74 16.92
N PHE A 69 -8.60 -26.74 16.05
CA PHE A 69 -9.89 -26.13 16.35
C PHE A 69 -11.00 -27.17 16.60
N ALA A 70 -10.69 -28.47 16.52
CA ALA A 70 -11.69 -29.56 16.56
C ALA A 70 -12.83 -29.36 15.54
N VAL A 71 -12.58 -28.59 14.47
CA VAL A 71 -13.53 -28.36 13.39
C VAL A 71 -13.31 -29.46 12.37
N ALA A 72 -14.33 -30.28 12.11
CA ALA A 72 -14.26 -31.33 11.10
C ALA A 72 -14.12 -30.71 9.70
N PHE A 73 -12.89 -30.43 9.27
CA PHE A 73 -12.60 -30.25 7.85
C PHE A 73 -12.72 -31.63 7.21
N ALA A 74 -13.48 -31.73 6.12
CA ALA A 74 -13.69 -33.01 5.44
C ALA A 74 -12.33 -33.64 5.13
N ARG A 75 -11.99 -34.74 5.79
CA ARG A 75 -10.87 -35.59 5.37
C ARG A 75 -11.44 -36.50 4.29
N ASN A 76 -10.78 -36.57 3.14
CA ASN A 76 -11.23 -37.47 2.09
C ASN A 76 -10.89 -38.88 2.56
N GLY A 77 -11.89 -39.63 3.04
CA GLY A 77 -11.71 -40.85 3.85
C GLY A 77 -11.09 -42.06 3.14
N LYS A 78 -10.43 -41.89 2.00
CA LYS A 78 -9.80 -42.99 1.26
C LYS A 78 -8.32 -43.20 1.59
N ASP A 79 -7.56 -42.15 1.91
CA ASP A 79 -6.11 -42.29 2.14
C ASP A 79 -5.59 -41.70 3.46
N GLY A 80 -6.47 -41.20 4.34
CA GLY A 80 -6.14 -40.84 5.73
C GLY A 80 -5.26 -39.60 5.94
N ASP A 81 -4.34 -39.34 5.01
CA ASP A 81 -3.37 -38.25 5.04
C ASP A 81 -3.69 -37.10 4.06
N ASP A 82 -4.59 -37.32 3.10
CA ASP A 82 -4.99 -36.31 2.13
C ASP A 82 -6.12 -35.41 2.68
N TRP A 83 -5.76 -34.18 3.00
CA TRP A 83 -6.71 -33.14 3.39
C TRP A 83 -7.64 -32.83 2.22
N ALA A 84 -8.97 -32.73 2.41
CA ALA A 84 -9.83 -32.34 1.27
C ALA A 84 -9.59 -30.89 0.80
N ASN A 85 -8.88 -30.07 1.59
CA ASN A 85 -8.37 -28.78 1.14
C ASN A 85 -7.12 -28.94 0.26
N ASP A 86 -6.24 -29.90 0.58
CA ASP A 86 -5.15 -30.29 -0.33
C ASP A 86 -5.77 -30.84 -1.60
N HIS A 87 -6.78 -31.71 -1.53
CA HIS A 87 -7.48 -32.14 -2.74
C HIS A 87 -8.24 -31.00 -3.43
N TRP A 88 -8.79 -29.98 -2.75
CA TRP A 88 -9.43 -28.84 -3.44
C TRP A 88 -8.41 -27.95 -4.15
N LEU A 89 -7.29 -27.63 -3.47
CA LEU A 89 -6.15 -26.90 -4.03
C LEU A 89 -5.50 -27.73 -5.13
N GLU A 90 -5.08 -28.95 -4.86
CA GLU A 90 -4.50 -29.90 -5.80
C GLU A 90 -5.43 -30.31 -6.93
N THR A 91 -6.74 -30.45 -6.77
CA THR A 91 -7.63 -30.80 -7.92
C THR A 91 -7.88 -29.60 -8.82
N ARG A 92 -7.86 -28.37 -8.28
CA ARG A 92 -7.89 -27.14 -9.10
C ARG A 92 -6.51 -26.75 -9.63
N LEU A 93 -5.44 -27.25 -9.00
CA LEU A 93 -4.06 -26.95 -9.30
C LEU A 93 -3.25 -28.19 -9.71
N SER A 94 -3.81 -29.33 -10.13
CA SER A 94 -3.03 -30.60 -10.18
C SER A 94 -1.88 -30.54 -11.17
N VAL A 95 -0.63 -30.61 -10.68
CA VAL A 95 0.72 -30.83 -11.25
C VAL A 95 1.02 -30.50 -12.72
N GLY A 96 0.13 -30.73 -13.70
CA GLY A 96 0.17 -30.07 -15.02
C GLY A 96 -0.55 -28.70 -15.05
N LYS A 97 -1.37 -28.41 -14.04
CA LYS A 97 -2.18 -27.19 -13.84
C LYS A 97 -1.77 -26.40 -12.60
N ARG A 98 -0.76 -26.84 -11.81
CA ARG A 98 -0.21 -26.06 -10.67
C ARG A 98 0.32 -24.72 -11.18
N ASP A 99 1.11 -24.79 -12.25
CA ASP A 99 1.62 -23.61 -12.93
C ASP A 99 0.50 -22.75 -13.50
N LEU A 100 -0.56 -23.35 -14.06
CA LEU A 100 -1.66 -22.59 -14.66
C LEU A 100 -2.54 -21.90 -13.61
N GLY A 101 -2.91 -22.57 -12.53
CA GLY A 101 -3.76 -21.98 -11.50
C GLY A 101 -3.00 -21.01 -10.60
N CYS A 102 -1.73 -21.26 -10.28
CA CYS A 102 -0.86 -20.23 -9.72
C CYS A 102 -0.73 -19.07 -10.71
N ALA A 103 -0.47 -19.32 -12.00
CA ALA A 103 -0.40 -18.26 -12.99
C ALA A 103 -1.71 -17.47 -13.11
N VAL A 104 -2.89 -18.09 -12.97
CA VAL A 104 -4.19 -17.42 -13.02
C VAL A 104 -4.45 -16.60 -11.75
N VAL A 105 -4.17 -17.13 -10.56
CA VAL A 105 -4.32 -16.38 -9.30
C VAL A 105 -3.34 -15.22 -9.26
N LEU A 106 -2.09 -15.46 -9.64
CA LEU A 106 -1.07 -14.45 -9.78
C LEU A 106 -1.48 -13.43 -10.85
N PHE A 107 -1.93 -13.86 -12.03
CA PHE A 107 -2.43 -12.98 -13.09
C PHE A 107 -3.59 -12.11 -12.61
N LEU A 108 -4.61 -12.68 -11.95
CA LEU A 108 -5.74 -11.92 -11.43
C LEU A 108 -5.34 -10.95 -10.32
N ALA A 109 -4.37 -11.32 -9.48
CA ALA A 109 -3.86 -10.45 -8.43
C ALA A 109 -2.90 -9.38 -8.97
N PHE A 110 -2.24 -9.62 -10.11
CA PHE A 110 -1.35 -8.68 -10.78
C PHE A 110 -2.07 -7.75 -11.75
N THR A 111 -3.18 -8.21 -12.33
CA THR A 111 -3.95 -7.48 -13.34
C THR A 111 -4.31 -6.07 -12.87
N PRO A 112 -4.79 -5.85 -11.63
CA PRO A 112 -4.96 -4.53 -11.06
C PRO A 112 -3.73 -3.63 -11.10
N SER A 113 -2.59 -4.13 -10.61
CA SER A 113 -1.35 -3.36 -10.55
C SER A 113 -0.83 -3.05 -11.95
N LEU A 114 -0.92 -4.02 -12.87
CA LEU A 114 -0.51 -3.86 -14.27
C LEU A 114 -1.42 -2.90 -15.04
N ILE A 115 -2.74 -2.93 -14.80
CA ILE A 115 -3.70 -1.98 -15.38
C ILE A 115 -3.42 -0.57 -14.84
N ALA A 116 -3.28 -0.42 -13.53
CA ALA A 116 -2.96 0.87 -12.91
C ALA A 116 -1.65 1.44 -13.49
N LEU A 117 -0.62 0.60 -13.62
CA LEU A 117 0.66 0.98 -14.24
C LEU A 117 0.54 1.37 -15.71
N ALA A 118 -0.27 0.65 -16.48
CA ALA A 118 -0.50 0.94 -17.89
C ALA A 118 -1.29 2.24 -18.11
N VAL A 119 -2.21 2.56 -17.20
CA VAL A 119 -3.05 3.76 -17.29
C VAL A 119 -2.32 5.01 -16.80
N HIS A 120 -1.52 4.90 -15.74
CA HIS A 120 -0.97 6.08 -15.04
C HIS A 120 0.49 6.37 -15.33
N SER A 121 1.25 5.46 -15.95
CA SER A 121 2.66 5.73 -16.26
C SER A 121 2.82 6.54 -17.56
N PRO A 122 3.70 7.55 -17.58
CA PRO A 122 4.03 8.29 -18.82
C PRO A 122 4.73 7.42 -19.87
N LYS A 123 5.31 6.29 -19.46
CA LYS A 123 5.97 5.30 -20.34
C LYS A 123 5.38 3.91 -20.09
N PRO A 124 4.11 3.67 -20.47
CA PRO A 124 3.37 2.50 -20.04
C PRO A 124 4.02 1.19 -20.47
N GLY A 125 4.62 1.14 -21.67
CA GLY A 125 5.34 -0.06 -22.14
C GLY A 125 6.56 -0.42 -21.29
N LEU A 126 7.34 0.58 -20.85
CA LEU A 126 8.49 0.35 -19.97
C LEU A 126 8.04 -0.04 -18.56
N ALA A 127 7.05 0.67 -18.03
CA ALA A 127 6.49 0.40 -16.70
C ALA A 127 5.92 -1.02 -16.61
N LEU A 128 5.13 -1.43 -17.60
CA LEU A 128 4.57 -2.77 -17.69
C LEU A 128 5.67 -3.84 -17.78
N SER A 129 6.69 -3.60 -18.62
CA SER A 129 7.83 -4.53 -18.77
C SER A 129 8.58 -4.70 -17.45
N MET A 130 8.78 -3.62 -16.69
CA MET A 130 9.46 -3.64 -15.41
C MET A 130 8.63 -4.31 -14.32
N ALA A 131 7.32 -4.06 -14.28
CA ALA A 131 6.42 -4.76 -13.37
C ALA A 131 6.43 -6.27 -13.65
N ILE A 132 6.30 -6.68 -14.92
CA ILE A 132 6.40 -8.08 -15.35
C ILE A 132 7.75 -8.69 -14.95
N LEU A 133 8.85 -7.96 -15.14
CA LEU A 133 10.18 -8.41 -14.72
C LEU A 133 10.24 -8.63 -13.20
N GLY A 134 9.67 -7.72 -12.41
CA GLY A 134 9.58 -7.84 -10.96
C GLY A 134 8.79 -9.07 -10.52
N HIS A 135 7.63 -9.30 -11.13
CA HIS A 135 6.84 -10.51 -10.93
C HIS A 135 7.63 -11.77 -11.29
N ALA A 136 8.26 -11.78 -12.47
CA ALA A 136 9.05 -12.92 -12.95
C ALA A 136 10.23 -13.23 -12.04
N LEU A 137 10.89 -12.20 -11.48
CA LEU A 137 12.00 -12.36 -10.54
C LEU A 137 11.55 -13.07 -9.26
N VAL A 138 10.44 -12.62 -8.65
CA VAL A 138 9.92 -13.26 -7.43
C VAL A 138 9.48 -14.69 -7.72
N LEU A 139 8.83 -14.95 -8.85
CA LEU A 139 8.43 -16.31 -9.24
C LEU A 139 9.64 -17.21 -9.53
N ALA A 140 10.69 -16.66 -10.15
CA ALA A 140 11.93 -17.37 -10.37
C ALA A 140 12.62 -17.71 -9.04
N LEU A 141 12.61 -16.79 -8.06
CA LEU A 141 13.13 -17.04 -6.71
C LEU A 141 12.34 -18.13 -5.98
N LEU A 142 11.01 -18.07 -6.01
CA LEU A 142 10.15 -19.09 -5.41
C LEU A 142 10.32 -20.45 -6.09
N ARG A 143 10.43 -20.48 -7.42
CA ARG A 143 10.72 -21.72 -8.18
C ARG A 143 12.13 -22.24 -7.96
N TRP A 144 13.10 -21.35 -7.81
CA TRP A 144 14.48 -21.71 -7.53
C TRP A 144 14.58 -22.34 -6.14
N GLU A 145 13.95 -21.73 -5.15
CA GLU A 145 13.84 -22.25 -3.79
C GLU A 145 13.19 -23.64 -3.80
N SER A 146 12.04 -23.81 -4.47
CA SER A 146 11.34 -25.10 -4.53
C SER A 146 12.11 -26.19 -5.29
N ARG A 147 12.99 -25.83 -6.24
CA ARG A 147 13.79 -26.79 -7.03
C ARG A 147 15.16 -27.11 -6.44
N HIS A 148 15.90 -26.10 -5.98
CA HIS A 148 17.30 -26.23 -5.54
C HIS A 148 17.42 -26.49 -4.04
N ARG A 149 16.31 -26.40 -3.30
CA ARG A 149 16.21 -26.92 -1.94
C ARG A 149 15.18 -28.07 -1.87
N PRO A 150 15.58 -29.31 -2.20
CA PRO A 150 15.07 -30.46 -1.44
C PRO A 150 15.49 -30.40 0.07
N LEU A 151 16.17 -29.32 0.48
CA LEU A 151 16.83 -29.08 1.76
C LEU A 151 15.83 -28.67 2.85
N LEU A 152 15.17 -29.65 3.42
CA LEU A 152 15.57 -30.16 4.74
C LEU A 152 15.07 -31.60 4.80
N ARG A 153 15.93 -32.50 5.26
CA ARG A 153 15.67 -33.93 5.45
C ARG A 153 14.45 -34.13 6.38
N SER A 154 14.00 -35.35 6.61
CA SER A 154 12.76 -35.64 7.38
C SER A 154 12.65 -34.75 8.63
N SER A 155 11.43 -34.41 9.06
CA SER A 155 11.16 -33.60 10.27
C SER A 155 12.11 -33.94 11.44
N ASP A 156 12.48 -35.21 11.54
CA ASP A 156 13.47 -35.78 12.46
C ASP A 156 14.83 -35.07 12.46
N GLU A 157 15.39 -34.69 11.30
CA GLU A 157 16.69 -34.03 11.23
C GLU A 157 16.64 -32.56 11.64
N VAL A 158 15.54 -31.87 11.34
CA VAL A 158 15.30 -30.52 11.86
C VAL A 158 15.16 -30.59 13.37
N HIS A 159 14.36 -31.52 13.88
CA HIS A 159 14.23 -31.75 15.33
C HIS A 159 15.56 -32.13 15.98
N ALA A 160 16.39 -32.95 15.34
CA ALA A 160 17.72 -33.29 15.82
C ALA A 160 18.66 -32.06 15.85
N THR A 161 18.58 -31.21 14.83
CA THR A 161 19.35 -29.95 14.77
C THR A 161 18.87 -28.96 15.83
N LEU A 162 17.56 -28.85 16.05
CA LEU A 162 16.98 -27.99 17.08
C LEU A 162 17.33 -28.50 18.49
N ARG A 163 17.26 -29.81 18.73
CA ARG A 163 17.70 -30.43 20.00
C ARG A 163 19.18 -30.20 20.27
N SER A 164 20.03 -30.29 19.24
CA SER A 164 21.48 -30.12 19.39
C SER A 164 21.90 -28.67 19.55
N ARG A 165 21.30 -27.73 18.80
CA ARG A 165 21.71 -26.31 18.83
C ARG A 165 20.94 -25.48 19.85
N LEU A 166 19.70 -25.83 20.17
CA LEU A 166 18.82 -25.08 21.07
C LEU A 166 18.13 -26.01 22.09
N PRO A 167 18.90 -26.69 22.96
CA PRO A 167 18.37 -27.72 23.87
C PRO A 167 17.34 -27.18 24.87
N VAL A 168 17.43 -25.90 25.22
CA VAL A 168 16.44 -25.26 26.11
C VAL A 168 15.10 -25.09 25.41
N LEU A 169 15.11 -24.69 24.14
CA LEU A 169 13.90 -24.54 23.34
C LEU A 169 13.29 -25.91 23.03
N SER A 170 14.11 -26.92 22.71
CA SER A 170 13.61 -28.26 22.45
C SER A 170 12.92 -28.87 23.68
N ARG A 171 13.49 -28.72 24.88
CA ARG A 171 12.85 -29.18 26.12
C ARG A 171 11.51 -28.47 26.38
N ARG A 172 11.40 -27.18 26.07
CA ARG A 172 10.13 -26.45 26.19
C ARG A 172 9.08 -26.93 25.19
N LEU A 173 9.48 -27.23 23.96
CA LEU A 173 8.58 -27.80 22.95
C LEU A 173 8.12 -29.22 23.28
N GLU A 174 8.90 -29.95 24.08
CA GLU A 174 8.55 -31.29 24.57
C GLU A 174 7.58 -31.30 25.76
N ASP A 175 7.30 -30.15 26.38
CA ASP A 175 6.28 -29.98 27.42
C ASP A 175 4.90 -30.42 26.87
N PRO A 176 4.12 -31.22 27.61
CA PRO A 176 2.80 -31.66 27.21
C PRO A 176 1.88 -30.54 26.71
N ARG A 177 1.97 -29.35 27.33
CA ARG A 177 1.21 -28.17 26.93
C ARG A 177 1.52 -27.74 25.50
N TRP A 178 2.78 -27.78 25.11
CA TRP A 178 3.21 -27.43 23.77
C TRP A 178 2.98 -28.57 22.79
N ARG A 179 3.04 -29.84 23.21
CA ARG A 179 2.72 -30.98 22.34
C ARG A 179 1.29 -30.97 21.81
N GLU A 180 0.31 -30.64 22.66
CA GLU A 180 -1.09 -30.53 22.23
C GLU A 180 -1.28 -29.38 21.23
N ILE A 181 -0.57 -28.27 21.44
CA ILE A 181 -0.63 -27.10 20.57
C ILE A 181 0.10 -27.35 19.25
N LEU A 182 1.23 -28.04 19.29
CA LEU A 182 2.00 -28.46 18.13
C LEU A 182 1.30 -29.54 17.32
N ALA A 183 0.27 -30.21 17.86
CA ALA A 183 -0.54 -31.15 17.10
C ALA A 183 -1.22 -30.42 15.93
N GLY A 184 -0.74 -30.68 14.71
CA GLY A 184 -1.20 -30.00 13.49
C GLY A 184 -0.25 -28.91 13.00
N TYR A 185 0.85 -28.63 13.71
CA TYR A 185 1.99 -27.84 13.23
C TYR A 185 3.20 -28.71 12.89
N ASP A 186 2.93 -29.91 12.39
CA ASP A 186 3.94 -30.92 12.10
C ASP A 186 4.89 -30.49 10.96
N ASP A 187 4.48 -29.49 10.17
CA ASP A 187 5.29 -28.92 9.09
C ASP A 187 6.22 -27.80 9.56
N ILE A 188 7.28 -28.22 10.27
CA ILE A 188 8.36 -27.32 10.68
C ILE A 188 9.04 -26.60 9.51
N ARG A 189 8.95 -27.15 8.28
CA ARG A 189 9.52 -26.53 7.08
C ARG A 189 8.75 -25.26 6.74
N GLY A 190 7.43 -25.32 6.76
CA GLY A 190 6.57 -24.17 6.52
C GLY A 190 6.87 -23.01 7.46
N HIS A 191 7.05 -23.29 8.75
CA HIS A 191 7.45 -22.29 9.73
C HIS A 191 8.84 -21.70 9.47
N TRP A 192 9.80 -22.53 9.06
CA TRP A 192 11.14 -22.06 8.71
C TRP A 192 11.12 -21.14 7.48
N VAL A 193 10.38 -21.51 6.44
CA VAL A 193 10.21 -20.66 5.24
C VAL A 193 9.57 -19.32 5.64
N ALA A 194 8.51 -19.35 6.44
CA ALA A 194 7.88 -18.13 6.95
C ALA A 194 8.85 -17.26 7.77
N ALA A 195 9.71 -17.86 8.59
CA ALA A 195 10.74 -17.15 9.36
C ALA A 195 11.83 -16.53 8.46
N VAL A 196 12.23 -17.21 7.39
CA VAL A 196 13.16 -16.65 6.39
C VAL A 196 12.50 -15.50 5.63
N MET A 197 11.26 -15.65 5.19
CA MET A 197 10.51 -14.58 4.52
C MET A 197 10.31 -13.37 5.44
N MET A 198 10.07 -13.61 6.73
CA MET A 198 10.05 -12.56 7.76
C MET A 198 11.40 -11.85 7.84
N GLY A 199 12.50 -12.60 7.98
CA GLY A 199 13.84 -12.01 8.05
C GLY A 199 14.17 -11.16 6.83
N VAL A 200 13.87 -11.65 5.63
CA VAL A 200 14.06 -10.91 4.37
C VAL A 200 13.19 -9.65 4.35
N THR A 201 11.90 -9.75 4.67
CA THR A 201 10.98 -8.60 4.68
C THR A 201 11.42 -7.55 5.71
N LEU A 202 11.85 -7.99 6.90
CA LEU A 202 12.35 -7.12 7.96
C LEU A 202 13.64 -6.42 7.54
N ILE A 203 14.58 -7.12 6.87
CA ILE A 203 15.78 -6.51 6.32
C ILE A 203 15.41 -5.44 5.30
N PHE A 204 14.49 -5.72 4.38
CA PHE A 204 14.02 -4.72 3.41
C PHE A 204 13.37 -3.52 4.07
N TYR A 205 12.55 -3.74 5.10
CA TYR A 205 11.92 -2.67 5.87
C TYR A 205 12.96 -1.80 6.59
N LEU A 206 13.90 -2.41 7.30
CA LEU A 206 14.96 -1.70 8.03
C LEU A 206 15.94 -0.98 7.08
N LEU A 207 16.29 -1.62 5.97
CA LEU A 207 17.11 -1.01 4.92
C LEU A 207 16.37 0.15 4.27
N GLY A 208 15.07 0.01 4.02
CA GLY A 208 14.20 1.08 3.53
C GLY A 208 14.21 2.27 4.48
N ALA A 209 13.97 2.05 5.77
CA ALA A 209 14.09 3.08 6.80
C ALA A 209 15.49 3.74 6.79
N PHE A 210 16.57 2.96 6.72
CA PHE A 210 17.92 3.50 6.78
C PHE A 210 18.37 4.26 5.52
N VAL A 211 18.00 3.76 4.33
CA VAL A 211 18.41 4.31 3.03
C VAL A 211 17.54 5.48 2.63
N LEU A 212 16.23 5.35 2.79
CA LEU A 212 15.30 6.43 2.45
C LEU A 212 15.37 7.55 3.49
N GLN A 213 15.86 7.27 4.69
CA GLN A 213 15.97 8.22 5.81
C GLN A 213 14.69 9.04 5.94
N PRO A 214 13.55 8.39 6.24
CA PRO A 214 12.23 9.01 6.25
C PRO A 214 12.15 10.28 7.11
N TRP A 215 13.02 10.42 8.12
CA TRP A 215 13.18 11.58 8.99
C TRP A 215 13.98 12.75 8.38
N ARG A 216 14.35 12.69 7.11
CA ARG A 216 15.07 13.73 6.37
C ARG A 216 14.38 13.97 5.03
N GLU A 217 14.34 15.23 4.60
CA GLU A 217 13.91 15.65 3.26
C GLU A 217 14.93 15.19 2.19
N GLY A 218 15.02 13.87 2.00
CA GLY A 218 15.92 13.25 1.03
C GLY A 218 15.23 13.07 -0.31
N ALA A 219 15.94 13.36 -1.41
CA ALA A 219 15.45 13.18 -2.77
C ALA A 219 14.98 11.74 -3.11
N LEU A 220 15.44 10.73 -2.34
CA LEU A 220 15.02 9.34 -2.51
C LEU A 220 13.63 9.06 -1.93
N VAL A 221 13.16 9.83 -0.94
CA VAL A 221 11.82 9.67 -0.35
C VAL A 221 10.78 9.97 -1.42
N ALA A 222 10.93 11.10 -2.13
CA ALA A 222 10.01 11.59 -3.17
C ALA A 222 9.89 10.70 -4.42
N VAL A 223 10.66 9.61 -4.49
CA VAL A 223 10.64 8.66 -5.63
C VAL A 223 10.03 7.32 -5.22
N PHE A 224 9.88 7.06 -3.92
CA PHE A 224 9.41 5.76 -3.44
C PHE A 224 7.89 5.78 -3.24
N PRO A 225 7.14 4.92 -3.95
CA PRO A 225 5.69 5.02 -3.96
C PRO A 225 5.11 4.73 -2.58
N ALA A 226 4.12 5.52 -2.18
CA ALA A 226 3.29 5.30 -1.00
C ALA A 226 2.81 3.84 -0.88
N LEU A 227 2.36 3.26 -1.99
CA LEU A 227 1.92 1.87 -2.06
C LEU A 227 3.03 0.87 -1.67
N GLY A 228 4.28 1.16 -2.02
CA GLY A 228 5.42 0.31 -1.68
C GLY A 228 5.57 0.15 -0.16
N TYR A 229 5.39 1.24 0.59
CA TYR A 229 5.44 1.21 2.05
C TYR A 229 4.27 0.40 2.62
N VAL A 230 3.06 0.64 2.14
CA VAL A 230 1.85 -0.09 2.58
C VAL A 230 1.98 -1.59 2.33
N LEU A 231 2.52 -2.01 1.17
CA LEU A 231 2.70 -3.42 0.84
C LEU A 231 3.75 -4.10 1.74
N ILE A 232 4.87 -3.43 2.05
CA ILE A 232 5.87 -3.96 2.98
C ILE A 232 5.25 -4.14 4.36
N LEU A 233 4.53 -3.12 4.87
CA LEU A 233 3.89 -3.19 6.18
C LEU A 233 2.81 -4.30 6.22
N ALA A 234 1.99 -4.39 5.17
CA ALA A 234 1.00 -5.45 5.04
C ALA A 234 1.65 -6.84 5.02
N THR A 235 2.80 -6.99 4.34
CA THR A 235 3.58 -8.23 4.34
C THR A 235 4.10 -8.56 5.74
N LEU A 236 4.64 -7.56 6.46
CA LEU A 236 5.10 -7.75 7.84
C LEU A 236 3.94 -8.20 8.74
N PHE A 237 2.77 -7.56 8.66
CA PHE A 237 1.60 -8.00 9.42
C PHE A 237 1.14 -9.40 9.03
N ALA A 238 1.16 -9.74 7.74
CA ALA A 238 0.82 -11.07 7.26
C ALA A 238 1.77 -12.14 7.80
N LEU A 239 3.02 -11.82 8.13
CA LEU A 239 3.97 -12.75 8.75
C LEU A 239 3.90 -12.72 10.28
N VAL A 240 3.78 -11.53 10.89
CA VAL A 240 3.91 -11.34 12.34
C VAL A 240 2.65 -11.81 13.04
N LEU A 241 1.46 -11.45 12.53
CA LEU A 241 0.22 -11.76 13.22
C LEU A 241 -0.05 -13.26 13.30
N PRO A 242 0.15 -14.08 12.24
CA PRO A 242 0.04 -15.53 12.38
C PRO A 242 1.09 -16.13 13.30
N GLY A 243 2.33 -15.65 13.26
CA GLY A 243 3.39 -16.10 14.17
C GLY A 243 3.08 -15.77 15.63
N LEU A 244 2.56 -14.58 15.88
CA LEU A 244 2.11 -14.14 17.21
C LEU A 244 0.90 -14.96 17.66
N SER A 245 -0.07 -15.22 16.77
CA SER A 245 -1.22 -16.07 17.06
C SER A 245 -0.77 -17.44 17.53
N PHE A 246 0.16 -18.07 16.81
CA PHE A 246 0.72 -19.35 17.21
C PHE A 246 1.33 -19.33 18.61
N LEU A 247 2.11 -18.30 18.95
CA LEU A 247 2.71 -18.16 20.28
C LEU A 247 1.65 -17.94 21.37
N LEU A 248 0.60 -17.16 21.08
CA LEU A 248 -0.45 -16.80 22.02
C LEU A 248 -1.51 -17.88 22.21
N ASP A 249 -1.73 -18.73 21.20
CA ASP A 249 -2.55 -19.94 21.31
C ASP A 249 -1.98 -20.86 22.41
N GLY A 250 -0.64 -20.86 22.56
CA GLY A 250 0.13 -21.28 23.75
C GLY A 250 -0.55 -21.00 25.10
N PHE A 251 -1.09 -19.80 25.20
CA PHE A 251 -1.65 -19.20 26.41
C PHE A 251 -3.17 -19.02 26.34
N ARG A 252 -3.82 -19.46 25.25
CA ARG A 252 -5.24 -19.20 24.96
C ARG A 252 -5.59 -17.72 25.00
N VAL A 253 -4.64 -16.87 24.59
CA VAL A 253 -4.82 -15.41 24.53
C VAL A 253 -5.18 -15.03 23.10
N PRO A 254 -6.32 -14.37 22.84
CA PRO A 254 -6.65 -13.91 21.50
C PRO A 254 -5.62 -12.89 20.99
N THR A 255 -5.13 -13.05 19.76
CA THR A 255 -4.16 -12.15 19.14
C THR A 255 -4.63 -10.69 19.11
N LEU A 256 -5.91 -10.46 18.81
CA LEU A 256 -6.51 -9.12 18.83
C LEU A 256 -6.50 -8.48 20.23
N LEU A 257 -6.68 -9.29 21.28
CA LEU A 257 -6.58 -8.81 22.65
C LEU A 257 -5.14 -8.41 22.98
N ALA A 258 -4.16 -9.23 22.60
CA ALA A 258 -2.74 -8.89 22.79
C ALA A 258 -2.35 -7.62 22.03
N MET A 259 -2.82 -7.48 20.78
CA MET A 259 -2.63 -6.25 20.01
C MET A 259 -3.25 -5.04 20.72
N ALA A 260 -4.49 -5.14 21.21
CA ALA A 260 -5.13 -4.04 21.93
C ALA A 260 -4.35 -3.66 23.20
N VAL A 261 -3.87 -4.65 23.96
CA VAL A 261 -3.07 -4.43 25.18
C VAL A 261 -1.74 -3.72 24.89
N VAL A 262 -1.16 -3.90 23.71
CA VAL A 262 0.07 -3.20 23.30
C VAL A 262 -0.25 -1.84 22.69
N MET A 263 -1.18 -1.79 21.74
CA MET A 263 -1.50 -0.59 20.95
C MET A 263 -2.15 0.49 21.81
N LEU A 264 -3.03 0.13 22.76
CA LEU A 264 -3.76 1.11 23.55
C LEU A 264 -2.85 1.92 24.49
N PRO A 265 -1.91 1.32 25.25
CA PRO A 265 -0.89 2.08 25.95
C PRO A 265 -0.01 2.90 25.02
N LEU A 266 0.40 2.38 23.86
CA LEU A 266 1.20 3.16 22.91
C LEU A 266 0.45 4.42 22.46
N GLN A 267 -0.84 4.28 22.15
CA GLN A 267 -1.70 5.39 21.77
C GLN A 267 -1.92 6.40 22.92
N LEU A 268 -1.94 5.94 24.18
CA LEU A 268 -2.11 6.81 25.34
C LEU A 268 -0.80 7.49 25.80
N LEU A 269 0.35 6.85 25.58
CA LEU A 269 1.65 7.30 26.08
C LEU A 269 2.43 8.12 25.05
N PHE A 270 2.21 7.90 23.76
CA PHE A 270 2.91 8.59 22.68
C PHE A 270 1.95 9.46 21.89
N PRO A 271 2.25 10.77 21.73
CA PRO A 271 1.48 11.64 20.83
C PRO A 271 1.47 11.04 19.43
N GLN A 272 0.28 10.76 18.89
CA GLN A 272 0.11 10.22 17.54
C GLN A 272 -0.08 11.33 16.49
N ASP A 273 -0.02 12.58 16.94
CA ASP A 273 -0.25 13.73 16.07
C ASP A 273 0.98 13.94 15.19
N ASN A 274 0.83 13.62 13.91
CA ASN A 274 1.78 14.04 12.88
C ASN A 274 1.62 15.55 12.68
N LEU A 275 2.43 16.32 13.41
CA LEU A 275 2.49 17.77 13.29
C LEU A 275 3.40 18.14 12.13
N PHE A 276 2.83 18.75 11.10
CA PHE A 276 3.59 19.34 10.02
C PHE A 276 4.00 20.75 10.43
N GLU A 277 5.30 21.04 10.36
CA GLU A 277 5.79 22.39 10.63
C GLU A 277 5.33 23.31 9.48
N VAL A 278 4.30 24.11 9.76
CA VAL A 278 3.88 25.17 8.84
C VAL A 278 4.76 26.37 9.14
N THR A 279 5.61 26.75 8.19
CA THR A 279 6.29 28.05 8.23
C THR A 279 5.22 29.10 8.44
N ARG A 280 5.20 29.78 9.59
CA ARG A 280 4.17 30.78 9.88
C ARG A 280 4.13 31.75 8.69
N PRO A 281 3.02 31.81 7.93
CA PRO A 281 2.94 32.82 6.90
C PRO A 281 3.10 34.16 7.60
N GLY A 282 3.87 35.08 7.00
CA GLY A 282 3.87 36.47 7.44
C GLY A 282 2.40 36.87 7.58
N ILE A 283 2.03 37.47 8.72
CA ILE A 283 0.65 37.79 9.05
C ILE A 283 0.07 38.66 7.92
N SER A 284 -0.56 38.01 6.94
CA SER A 284 -1.30 38.70 5.91
C SER A 284 -2.59 39.15 6.58
N GLN A 285 -2.89 40.44 6.51
CA GLN A 285 -4.13 40.96 7.09
C GLN A 285 -5.29 40.22 6.45
N THR A 286 -5.99 39.40 7.24
CA THR A 286 -7.24 38.80 6.81
C THR A 286 -8.23 39.94 6.54
N LEU A 287 -8.60 40.13 5.29
CA LEU A 287 -9.63 41.08 4.91
C LEU A 287 -11.00 40.40 5.03
N GLU A 288 -11.96 41.11 5.60
CA GLU A 288 -13.36 40.72 5.52
C GLU A 288 -13.80 40.64 4.04
N PRO A 289 -14.60 39.64 3.63
CA PRO A 289 -15.02 39.49 2.23
C PRO A 289 -15.63 40.76 1.63
N ALA A 290 -16.42 41.50 2.42
CA ALA A 290 -17.00 42.77 2.01
C ALA A 290 -15.93 43.83 1.72
N THR A 291 -14.87 43.90 2.54
CA THR A 291 -13.75 44.82 2.34
C THR A 291 -12.88 44.41 1.15
N ALA A 292 -12.66 43.12 0.94
CA ALA A 292 -11.94 42.61 -0.24
C ALA A 292 -12.69 42.94 -1.53
N ALA A 293 -14.00 42.71 -1.57
CA ALA A 293 -14.85 43.08 -2.69
C ALA A 293 -14.84 44.60 -2.92
N GLN A 294 -14.99 45.40 -1.86
CA GLN A 294 -14.99 46.87 -1.97
C GLN A 294 -13.65 47.43 -2.48
N ARG A 295 -12.51 46.87 -2.02
CA ARG A 295 -11.18 47.22 -2.54
C ARG A 295 -11.02 46.86 -4.02
N ARG A 296 -11.66 45.79 -4.49
CA ARG A 296 -11.60 45.37 -5.89
C ARG A 296 -12.52 46.19 -6.78
N LEU A 297 -13.73 46.51 -6.30
CA LEU A 297 -14.72 47.33 -7.00
C LEU A 297 -14.19 48.76 -7.27
N GLY A 298 -13.39 49.31 -6.35
CA GLY A 298 -12.77 50.64 -6.52
C GLY A 298 -13.80 51.73 -6.83
N ASP A 299 -13.40 52.68 -7.69
CA ASP A 299 -14.27 53.73 -8.26
C ASP A 299 -14.73 53.39 -9.70
N GLU A 300 -14.52 52.15 -10.18
CA GLU A 300 -14.97 51.77 -11.51
C GLU A 300 -16.50 51.80 -11.58
N ALA A 301 -17.03 52.28 -12.71
CA ALA A 301 -18.47 52.41 -12.90
C ALA A 301 -19.18 51.04 -13.05
N GLU A 302 -18.48 50.05 -13.62
CA GLU A 302 -18.99 48.69 -13.87
C GLU A 302 -17.89 47.62 -13.68
N PRO A 303 -17.39 47.44 -12.45
CA PRO A 303 -16.34 46.46 -12.16
C PRO A 303 -16.86 45.02 -12.36
N VAL A 304 -16.04 44.19 -13.02
CA VAL A 304 -16.32 42.76 -13.18
C VAL A 304 -15.71 41.98 -12.02
N LEU A 305 -16.54 41.27 -11.27
CA LEU A 305 -16.09 40.36 -10.22
C LEU A 305 -16.19 38.92 -10.70
N VAL A 306 -15.06 38.22 -10.75
CA VAL A 306 -15.00 36.80 -11.08
C VAL A 306 -14.92 35.99 -9.78
N VAL A 307 -15.82 35.02 -9.64
CA VAL A 307 -15.78 34.03 -8.57
C VAL A 307 -15.44 32.68 -9.19
N VAL A 308 -14.33 32.09 -8.77
CA VAL A 308 -13.94 30.75 -9.21
C VAL A 308 -14.47 29.74 -8.21
N ALA A 309 -15.25 28.77 -8.69
CA ALA A 309 -15.72 27.65 -7.90
C ALA A 309 -15.20 26.33 -8.48
N SER A 310 -14.56 25.48 -7.67
CA SER A 310 -14.11 24.16 -8.10
C SER A 310 -14.63 23.05 -7.19
N SER A 311 -15.02 21.93 -7.81
CA SER A 311 -15.46 20.74 -7.09
C SER A 311 -14.27 19.93 -6.56
N GLY A 312 -14.56 19.08 -5.57
CA GLY A 312 -13.60 18.09 -5.10
C GLY A 312 -13.40 16.92 -6.05
N GLY A 313 -12.41 16.09 -5.74
CA GLY A 313 -12.08 14.89 -6.52
C GLY A 313 -10.64 14.40 -6.38
N GLY A 314 -9.99 14.63 -5.24
CA GLY A 314 -8.59 14.21 -5.00
C GLY A 314 -7.58 14.86 -5.95
N GLY A 315 -6.49 14.15 -6.25
CA GLY A 315 -5.40 14.65 -7.11
C GLY A 315 -5.86 15.10 -8.49
N GLN A 316 -6.78 14.35 -9.13
CA GLN A 316 -7.35 14.72 -10.42
C GLN A 316 -8.02 16.10 -10.38
N ALA A 317 -8.80 16.40 -9.35
CA ALA A 317 -9.42 17.72 -9.20
C ALA A 317 -8.40 18.83 -8.92
N ALA A 318 -7.29 18.52 -8.24
CA ALA A 318 -6.19 19.46 -8.03
C ALA A 318 -5.52 19.83 -9.36
N VAL A 319 -5.14 18.81 -10.15
CA VAL A 319 -4.54 19.00 -11.48
C VAL A 319 -5.49 19.74 -12.41
N TRP A 320 -6.75 19.29 -12.49
CA TRP A 320 -7.74 19.91 -13.37
C TRP A 320 -8.00 21.38 -12.99
N THR A 321 -8.14 21.68 -11.70
CA THR A 321 -8.31 23.07 -11.24
C THR A 321 -7.11 23.92 -11.67
N SER A 322 -5.89 23.41 -11.48
CA SER A 322 -4.68 24.13 -11.90
C SER A 322 -4.60 24.32 -13.42
N GLN A 323 -4.98 23.32 -14.21
CA GLN A 323 -5.01 23.39 -15.67
C GLN A 323 -6.06 24.40 -16.17
N VAL A 324 -7.22 24.48 -15.53
CA VAL A 324 -8.24 25.48 -15.89
C VAL A 324 -7.72 26.88 -15.62
N PHE A 325 -7.07 27.12 -14.47
CA PHE A 325 -6.43 28.42 -14.22
C PHE A 325 -5.35 28.74 -15.26
N ALA A 326 -4.51 27.78 -15.63
CA ALA A 326 -3.49 27.97 -16.66
C ALA A 326 -4.10 28.29 -18.02
N GLY A 327 -5.12 27.54 -18.44
CA GLY A 327 -5.84 27.75 -19.68
C GLY A 327 -6.53 29.12 -19.72
N LEU A 328 -7.16 29.54 -18.62
CA LEU A 328 -7.69 30.90 -18.49
C LEU A 328 -6.58 31.94 -18.61
N ALA A 329 -5.45 31.72 -17.94
CA ALA A 329 -4.31 32.62 -17.96
C ALA A 329 -3.68 32.81 -19.34
N ASP A 330 -3.83 31.81 -20.23
CA ASP A 330 -3.28 31.77 -21.57
C ASP A 330 -4.32 32.16 -22.66
N ASP A 331 -5.55 32.51 -22.26
CA ASP A 331 -6.64 32.87 -23.18
C ASP A 331 -6.50 34.31 -23.73
N GLY A 332 -5.50 34.49 -24.58
CA GLY A 332 -5.27 35.71 -25.36
C GLY A 332 -5.29 37.00 -24.52
N GLU A 333 -6.05 37.98 -24.97
CA GLU A 333 -6.22 39.26 -24.26
C GLU A 333 -7.14 39.16 -23.03
N TRP A 334 -7.96 38.11 -22.94
CA TRP A 334 -8.93 37.93 -21.86
C TRP A 334 -8.30 37.34 -20.61
N GLY A 335 -7.29 36.49 -20.76
CA GLY A 335 -6.68 35.79 -19.64
C GLY A 335 -6.19 36.70 -18.51
N PRO A 336 -5.33 37.70 -18.80
CA PRO A 336 -4.91 38.67 -17.78
C PRO A 336 -6.09 39.40 -17.13
N ARG A 337 -7.10 39.79 -17.92
CA ARG A 337 -8.29 40.52 -17.41
C ARG A 337 -9.14 39.64 -16.49
N VAL A 338 -9.34 38.38 -16.83
CA VAL A 338 -10.10 37.42 -16.02
C VAL A 338 -9.37 37.16 -14.71
N LEU A 339 -8.07 36.88 -14.76
CA LEU A 339 -7.26 36.61 -13.57
C LEU A 339 -7.21 37.81 -12.63
N ASP A 340 -7.01 39.01 -13.16
CA ASP A 340 -7.11 40.23 -12.37
C ASP A 340 -8.50 40.35 -11.74
N SER A 341 -9.56 40.03 -12.47
CA SER A 341 -10.94 40.18 -11.99
C SER A 341 -11.35 39.14 -10.92
N ILE A 342 -10.50 38.17 -10.56
CA ILE A 342 -10.82 37.17 -9.54
C ILE A 342 -10.92 37.83 -8.16
N ALA A 343 -12.14 37.81 -7.61
CA ALA A 343 -12.48 38.38 -6.31
C ALA A 343 -12.55 37.33 -5.20
N ALA A 344 -12.91 36.09 -5.56
CA ALA A 344 -13.00 34.99 -4.62
C ALA A 344 -12.76 33.65 -5.30
N VAL A 345 -12.16 32.72 -4.54
CA VAL A 345 -11.94 31.34 -4.95
C VAL A 345 -12.56 30.43 -3.89
N SER A 346 -13.63 29.71 -4.26
CA SER A 346 -14.39 28.84 -3.38
C SER A 346 -14.28 27.39 -3.85
N THR A 347 -13.51 26.58 -3.13
CA THR A 347 -13.10 25.25 -3.60
C THR A 347 -13.26 24.22 -2.51
N VAL A 348 -13.34 22.93 -2.88
CA VAL A 348 -13.53 21.84 -1.93
C VAL A 348 -12.52 20.71 -2.21
N SER A 349 -11.97 20.10 -1.15
CA SER A 349 -11.12 18.90 -1.23
C SER A 349 -9.94 19.07 -2.22
N GLY A 350 -9.76 18.15 -3.18
CA GLY A 350 -8.70 18.21 -4.18
C GLY A 350 -8.68 19.51 -5.00
N GLY A 351 -9.86 20.07 -5.32
CA GLY A 351 -9.95 21.36 -6.00
C GLY A 351 -9.33 22.51 -5.20
N SER A 352 -9.35 22.42 -3.86
CA SER A 352 -8.68 23.39 -2.99
C SER A 352 -7.17 23.31 -3.07
N VAL A 353 -6.59 22.11 -3.22
CA VAL A 353 -5.14 21.93 -3.39
C VAL A 353 -4.67 22.56 -4.69
N GLY A 354 -5.38 22.32 -5.80
CA GLY A 354 -5.05 22.93 -7.09
C GLY A 354 -5.15 24.46 -7.08
N ALA A 355 -6.21 25.00 -6.46
CA ALA A 355 -6.39 26.44 -6.32
C ALA A 355 -5.39 27.09 -5.36
N MET A 356 -4.98 26.39 -4.29
CA MET A 356 -4.03 26.90 -3.31
C MET A 356 -2.71 27.31 -3.96
N TYR A 357 -2.13 26.47 -4.82
CA TYR A 357 -0.88 26.80 -5.52
C TYR A 357 -1.02 27.99 -6.47
N TRP A 358 -2.20 28.17 -7.06
CA TRP A 358 -2.49 29.34 -7.89
C TRP A 358 -2.62 30.62 -7.08
N VAL A 359 -3.35 30.59 -5.98
CA VAL A 359 -3.52 31.73 -5.07
C VAL A 359 -2.19 32.11 -4.43
N ASP A 360 -1.36 31.15 -4.05
CA ASP A 360 0.00 31.38 -3.54
C ASP A 360 0.92 32.04 -4.57
N GLY A 361 0.67 31.77 -5.86
CA GLY A 361 1.38 32.41 -6.97
C GLY A 361 1.02 33.89 -7.20
N TYR A 362 -0.05 34.42 -6.57
CA TYR A 362 -0.38 35.84 -6.67
C TYR A 362 0.62 36.67 -5.87
N GLY A 363 1.31 37.58 -6.56
CA GLY A 363 2.23 38.53 -5.96
C GLY A 363 1.58 39.90 -5.72
N PRO A 364 2.33 40.84 -5.14
CA PRO A 364 1.93 42.26 -5.06
C PRO A 364 1.61 42.87 -6.42
N ASP A 365 2.26 42.35 -7.47
CA ASP A 365 2.15 42.81 -8.86
C ASP A 365 1.03 42.09 -9.64
N GLY A 366 0.21 41.27 -8.97
CA GLY A 366 -0.93 40.58 -9.56
C GLY A 366 -0.70 39.08 -9.81
N PRO A 367 -1.39 38.47 -10.80
CA PRO A 367 -1.39 37.03 -11.01
C PRO A 367 -0.03 36.46 -11.43
N PRO A 368 0.20 35.15 -11.24
CA PRO A 368 1.48 34.53 -11.54
C PRO A 368 1.87 34.63 -13.02
N ILE A 369 3.12 35.03 -13.25
CA ILE A 369 3.74 35.10 -14.58
C ILE A 369 3.89 33.72 -15.21
N ALA A 370 3.89 33.66 -16.54
CA ALA A 370 3.94 32.40 -17.30
C ALA A 370 5.08 31.45 -16.89
N ALA A 371 6.23 31.99 -16.49
CA ALA A 371 7.38 31.20 -16.04
C ALA A 371 7.10 30.39 -14.75
N HIS A 372 6.26 30.90 -13.84
CA HIS A 372 5.89 30.22 -12.60
C HIS A 372 4.69 29.28 -12.74
N ARG A 373 3.86 29.45 -13.79
CA ARG A 373 2.65 28.63 -13.99
C ARG A 373 2.95 27.13 -14.11
N ARG A 374 4.02 26.76 -14.82
CA ARG A 374 4.42 25.34 -14.92
C ARG A 374 4.84 24.74 -13.57
N GLN A 375 5.44 25.55 -12.69
CA GLN A 375 5.80 25.10 -11.35
C GLN A 375 4.54 24.91 -10.48
N ILE A 376 3.58 25.82 -10.60
CA ILE A 376 2.27 25.73 -9.94
C ILE A 376 1.52 24.47 -10.37
N GLU A 377 1.46 24.20 -11.68
CA GLU A 377 0.83 22.98 -12.21
C GLU A 377 1.54 21.71 -11.76
N ALA A 378 2.88 21.70 -11.78
CA ALA A 378 3.66 20.57 -11.31
C ALA A 378 3.46 20.31 -9.81
N ALA A 379 3.36 21.36 -9.00
CA ALA A 379 3.09 21.25 -7.58
C ALA A 379 1.66 20.71 -7.32
N ALA A 380 0.66 21.19 -8.06
CA ALA A 380 -0.71 20.69 -7.99
C ALA A 380 -0.85 19.22 -8.43
N ALA A 381 0.04 18.76 -9.30
CA ALA A 381 0.13 17.37 -9.75
C ALA A 381 0.95 16.46 -8.83
N GLY A 382 1.62 17.01 -7.82
CA GLY A 382 2.46 16.24 -6.91
C GLY A 382 1.67 15.25 -6.04
N PRO A 383 2.29 14.11 -5.66
CA PRO A 383 1.65 13.12 -4.82
C PRO A 383 1.43 13.65 -3.39
N ALA A 384 0.16 13.74 -2.97
CA ALA A 384 -0.21 14.25 -1.64
C ALA A 384 -0.26 13.16 -0.55
N LEU A 385 -0.35 11.87 -0.94
CA LEU A 385 -0.48 10.74 -0.01
C LEU A 385 0.86 10.17 0.48
N GLU A 386 1.98 10.61 -0.08
CA GLU A 386 3.30 10.08 0.25
C GLU A 386 3.65 10.35 1.72
N ALA A 387 3.42 11.58 2.19
CA ALA A 387 3.61 11.97 3.59
C ALA A 387 2.66 11.28 4.57
N MET A 388 1.41 11.01 4.18
CA MET A 388 0.48 10.25 5.03
C MET A 388 0.87 8.77 5.11
N SER A 389 1.21 8.18 3.97
CA SER A 389 1.61 6.78 3.87
C SER A 389 2.92 6.53 4.62
N TRP A 390 3.80 7.52 4.62
CA TRP A 390 4.99 7.60 5.46
C TRP A 390 4.65 7.50 6.95
N GLY A 391 3.78 8.37 7.47
CA GLY A 391 3.46 8.41 8.91
C GLY A 391 2.75 7.15 9.42
N VAL A 392 2.12 6.40 8.51
CA VAL A 392 1.53 5.09 8.83
C VAL A 392 2.60 3.99 8.90
N VAL A 393 3.63 4.06 8.06
CA VAL A 393 4.63 2.98 7.94
C VAL A 393 5.80 3.16 8.87
N TYR A 394 6.23 4.40 9.12
CA TYR A 394 7.31 4.73 10.05
C TYR A 394 6.80 5.72 11.10
N PRO A 395 6.07 5.23 12.12
CA PRO A 395 5.54 6.06 13.20
C PRO A 395 6.63 6.60 14.13
#